data_AF-A0AAY4EHY8-F1
#
_entry.id   AF-A0AAY4EHY8-F1
#
_cell.length_a   1.000
_cell.length_b   1.000
_cell.length_c   1.000
_cell.angle_alpha   90.00
_cell.angle_beta   90.00
_cell.angle_gamma   90.00
#
_symmetry.space_group_name_H-M   'P 1'
#
loop_
_entity.id
_entity.type
_entity.pdbx_description
1 polymer ?
#
loop_
_entity_poly.entity_id
_entity_poly.type
_entity_poly.pdbx_seq_one_letter_code
_entity_poly.pdbx_strand_id
1 'polypeptide(L)'
;LTVCILEAKNLKKMDVGGLSGKQNPYVKIQLLQNGKRLKKKKTTVKKNTLNPYYNESFSFEIPLEQMQKIIVVVTVFDYDKIGKNDAIGKIFIGSKAGGTELKHWSDMLANPRRPIAQWHPLKQEEDVDASLAALFAKK
;
A
#
# COMPACT_ATOMS: atom_id res chain seq x y z
N LEU A 1 -6.73 -9.90 -9.79
CA LEU A 1 -5.50 -9.28 -9.23
C LEU A 1 -5.31 -9.79 -7.81
N THR A 2 -4.14 -10.36 -7.49
CA THR A 2 -3.79 -10.78 -6.12
C THR A 2 -2.63 -9.95 -5.63
N VAL A 3 -2.78 -9.34 -4.45
CA VAL A 3 -1.72 -8.57 -3.78
C VAL A 3 -1.29 -9.36 -2.55
N CYS A 4 -0.03 -9.79 -2.52
CA CYS A 4 0.57 -10.42 -1.34
C CYS A 4 1.43 -9.40 -0.60
N ILE A 5 1.11 -9.13 0.65
CA ILE A 5 1.95 -8.35 1.55
C ILE A 5 2.87 -9.32 2.26
N LEU A 6 4.15 -9.31 1.90
CA LEU A 6 5.16 -10.21 2.46
C LEU A 6 5.66 -9.66 3.79
N GLU A 7 6.38 -8.55 3.77
CA GLU A 7 7.01 -7.94 4.94
C GLU A 7 7.28 -6.45 4.72
N ALA A 8 7.58 -5.75 5.81
CA ALA A 8 8.21 -4.44 5.79
C ALA A 8 9.45 -4.47 6.70
N LYS A 9 10.41 -3.58 6.45
CA LYS A 9 11.63 -3.48 7.24
C LYS A 9 12.04 -2.04 7.45
N ASN A 10 12.77 -1.79 8.53
CA ASN A 10 13.29 -0.47 8.90
C ASN A 10 12.19 0.60 8.93
N LEU A 11 11.01 0.25 9.47
CA LEU A 11 9.93 1.20 9.61
C LEU A 11 10.34 2.37 10.50
N LYS A 12 9.87 3.57 10.17
CA LYS A 12 10.03 4.74 11.04
C LYS A 12 9.29 4.49 12.35
N LYS A 13 9.94 4.81 13.47
CA LYS A 13 9.28 4.81 14.78
C LYS A 13 8.32 5.99 14.84
N MET A 14 7.06 5.72 15.14
CA MET A 14 6.05 6.74 15.35
C MET A 14 6.03 7.04 16.84
N ASP A 15 6.72 8.09 17.24
CA ASP A 15 6.66 8.57 18.62
C ASP A 15 5.51 9.59 18.76
N VAL A 16 4.95 9.67 19.97
CA VAL A 16 4.13 10.76 20.51
C VAL A 16 2.60 10.66 20.32
N GLY A 17 1.95 9.72 21.03
CA GLY A 17 0.50 9.79 21.27
C GLY A 17 -0.09 8.66 22.14
N GLY A 18 0.39 7.43 21.96
CA GLY A 18 0.00 6.28 22.77
C GLY A 18 1.02 5.99 23.87
N LEU A 19 0.55 5.83 25.10
CA LEU A 19 1.31 5.59 26.35
C LEU A 19 2.32 4.41 26.37
N SER A 20 2.66 3.78 25.24
CA SER A 20 3.44 2.54 25.23
C SER A 20 4.75 2.54 24.42
N GLY A 21 5.00 3.49 23.50
CA GLY A 21 6.20 3.47 22.65
C GLY A 21 6.37 2.18 21.83
N LYS A 22 5.31 1.37 21.68
CA LYS A 22 5.29 0.08 20.99
C LYS A 22 4.78 0.28 19.58
N GLN A 23 5.57 -0.16 18.60
CA GLN A 23 5.19 -0.11 17.19
C GLN A 23 4.37 -1.34 16.81
N ASN A 24 3.13 -1.13 16.39
CA ASN A 24 2.20 -2.18 16.03
C ASN A 24 1.78 -2.06 14.56
N PRO A 25 2.69 -2.29 13.59
CA PRO A 25 2.41 -2.00 12.20
C PRO A 25 1.35 -2.92 11.58
N TYR A 26 0.49 -2.34 10.75
CA TYR A 26 -0.39 -3.06 9.82
C TYR A 26 -0.43 -2.37 8.47
N VAL A 27 -0.78 -3.12 7.42
CA VAL A 27 -0.86 -2.60 6.06
C VAL A 27 -2.31 -2.46 5.64
N LYS A 28 -2.66 -1.28 5.11
CA LYS A 28 -3.95 -1.00 4.47
C LYS A 28 -3.75 -0.98 2.96
N ILE A 29 -4.57 -1.74 2.24
CA ILE A 29 -4.57 -1.83 0.79
C ILE A 29 -5.87 -1.22 0.28
N GLN A 30 -5.77 -0.22 -0.59
CA GLN A 30 -6.91 0.41 -1.24
C GLN A 30 -6.83 0.20 -2.75
N LEU A 31 -7.88 -0.36 -3.33
CA LEU A 31 -8.04 -0.44 -4.76
C LEU A 31 -8.78 0.80 -5.25
N LEU A 32 -8.15 1.59 -6.10
CA LEU A 32 -8.75 2.74 -6.77
C LEU A 32 -8.99 2.41 -8.24
N GLN A 33 -10.10 2.92 -8.78
CA GLN A 33 -10.39 2.91 -10.20
C GLN A 33 -10.83 4.31 -10.61
N ASN A 34 -10.15 4.91 -11.60
CA ASN A 34 -10.41 6.29 -12.04
C ASN A 34 -10.46 7.30 -10.85
N GLY A 35 -9.56 7.13 -9.88
CA GLY A 35 -9.46 8.00 -8.69
C GLY A 35 -10.48 7.71 -7.60
N LYS A 36 -11.49 6.85 -7.85
CA LYS A 36 -12.48 6.46 -6.84
C LYS A 36 -12.07 5.16 -6.15
N ARG A 37 -12.21 5.13 -4.82
CA ARG A 37 -11.94 3.93 -4.03
C ARG A 37 -13.04 2.89 -4.25
N LEU A 38 -12.67 1.72 -4.76
CA LEU A 38 -13.57 0.59 -4.95
C LEU A 38 -13.60 -0.35 -3.75
N LYS A 39 -12.43 -0.80 -3.30
CA LYS A 39 -12.31 -1.77 -2.19
C LYS A 39 -11.16 -1.38 -1.26
N LYS A 40 -11.28 -1.81 0.00
CA LYS A 40 -10.23 -1.69 1.01
C LYS A 40 -10.05 -3.03 1.72
N LYS A 41 -8.81 -3.42 1.98
CA LYS A 41 -8.43 -4.60 2.77
C LYS A 41 -7.31 -4.19 3.74
N LYS A 42 -7.12 -4.96 4.81
CA LYS A 42 -6.09 -4.73 5.82
C LYS A 42 -5.44 -6.04 6.20
N THR A 43 -4.17 -6.00 6.57
CA THR A 43 -3.48 -7.13 7.20
C THR A 43 -3.85 -7.24 8.67
N THR A 44 -3.40 -8.34 9.29
CA THR A 44 -3.27 -8.40 10.75
C THR A 44 -2.28 -7.35 11.26
N VAL A 45 -2.45 -6.96 12.52
CA VAL A 45 -1.52 -6.08 13.24
C VAL A 45 -0.38 -6.92 13.80
N LYS A 46 0.87 -6.54 13.53
CA LYS A 46 2.05 -7.20 14.13
C LYS A 46 2.52 -6.36 15.31
N LYS A 47 2.66 -6.97 16.48
CA LYS A 47 2.93 -6.24 17.73
C LYS A 47 4.41 -5.98 17.92
N ASN A 48 4.73 -4.80 18.45
CA ASN A 48 6.06 -4.39 18.90
C ASN A 48 7.20 -4.72 17.91
N THR A 49 7.09 -4.31 16.65
CA THR A 49 8.11 -4.55 15.63
C THR A 49 8.23 -3.42 14.61
N LEU A 50 9.45 -3.15 14.17
CA LEU A 50 9.76 -2.29 13.02
C LEU A 50 10.03 -3.10 11.74
N ASN A 51 10.02 -4.43 11.84
CA ASN A 51 10.28 -5.36 10.75
C ASN A 51 9.18 -6.44 10.70
N PRO A 52 7.92 -6.07 10.43
CA PRO A 52 6.81 -7.01 10.45
C PRO A 52 6.85 -7.98 9.26
N TYR A 53 6.64 -9.26 9.54
CA TYR A 53 6.34 -10.30 8.55
C TYR A 53 4.84 -10.60 8.53
N TYR A 54 4.21 -10.47 7.37
CA TYR A 54 2.78 -10.66 7.16
C TYR A 54 2.50 -11.96 6.41
N ASN A 55 3.03 -12.10 5.19
CA ASN A 55 2.69 -13.15 4.23
C ASN A 55 1.17 -13.33 4.05
N GLU A 56 0.46 -12.21 3.86
CA GLU A 56 -1.00 -12.17 3.73
C GLU A 56 -1.40 -11.82 2.30
N SER A 57 -2.28 -12.63 1.70
CA SER A 57 -2.72 -12.49 0.32
C SER A 57 -4.14 -11.95 0.20
N PHE A 58 -4.34 -11.01 -0.72
CA PHE A 58 -5.59 -10.30 -0.93
C PHE A 58 -5.99 -10.32 -2.40
N SER A 59 -7.09 -11.02 -2.70
CA SER A 59 -7.63 -11.12 -4.05
C SER A 59 -8.67 -10.04 -4.34
N PHE A 60 -8.59 -9.50 -5.55
CA PHE A 60 -9.53 -8.55 -6.14
C PHE A 60 -9.94 -9.06 -7.53
N GLU A 61 -11.24 -9.19 -7.73
CA GLU A 61 -11.84 -9.48 -9.03
C GLU A 61 -11.87 -8.19 -9.86
N ILE A 62 -11.12 -8.20 -10.96
CA ILE A 62 -10.94 -7.04 -11.83
C ILE A 62 -10.92 -7.58 -13.27
N PRO A 63 -11.84 -7.15 -14.14
CA PRO A 63 -11.79 -7.47 -15.56
C PRO A 63 -10.50 -6.95 -16.20
N LEU A 64 -9.95 -7.69 -17.16
CA LEU A 64 -8.65 -7.37 -17.77
C LEU A 64 -8.67 -5.99 -18.45
N GLU A 65 -9.77 -5.65 -19.12
CA GLU A 65 -10.01 -4.36 -19.78
C GLU A 65 -10.04 -3.18 -18.81
N GLN A 66 -10.25 -3.43 -17.52
CA GLN A 66 -10.22 -2.40 -16.48
C GLN A 66 -8.84 -2.26 -15.84
N MET A 67 -7.91 -3.18 -16.06
CA MET A 67 -6.61 -3.23 -15.38
C MET A 67 -5.79 -1.95 -15.57
N GLN A 68 -5.86 -1.31 -16.74
CA GLN A 68 -5.19 -0.03 -17.00
C GLN A 68 -5.77 1.16 -16.21
N LYS A 69 -6.94 1.02 -15.58
CA LYS A 69 -7.59 2.06 -14.77
C LYS A 69 -7.36 1.85 -13.27
N ILE A 70 -6.70 0.76 -12.90
CA ILE A 70 -6.49 0.36 -11.51
C ILE A 70 -5.23 0.99 -10.94
N ILE A 71 -5.37 1.48 -9.71
CA ILE A 71 -4.25 1.83 -8.84
C ILE A 71 -4.45 1.09 -7.51
N VAL A 72 -3.40 0.42 -7.05
CA VAL A 72 -3.31 -0.17 -5.71
C VAL A 72 -2.51 0.79 -4.83
N VAL A 73 -3.16 1.38 -3.84
CA VAL A 73 -2.50 2.18 -2.80
C VAL A 73 -2.21 1.28 -1.62
N VAL A 74 -0.95 1.27 -1.18
CA VAL A 74 -0.48 0.49 -0.03
C VAL A 74 0.01 1.49 1.01
N THR A 75 -0.52 1.40 2.22
CA THR A 75 -0.13 2.30 3.32
C THR A 75 0.18 1.47 4.55
N VAL A 76 1.35 1.70 5.14
CA VAL A 76 1.73 1.12 6.42
C VAL A 76 1.29 2.09 7.51
N PHE A 77 0.54 1.58 8.47
CA PHE A 77 0.07 2.33 9.63
C PHE A 77 0.71 1.77 10.89
N ASP A 78 0.91 2.62 11.87
CA ASP A 78 1.04 2.18 13.25
C ASP A 78 -0.34 2.07 13.89
N TYR A 79 -0.57 0.99 14.64
CA TYR A 79 -1.84 0.79 15.33
C TYR A 79 -1.76 1.32 16.77
N ASP A 80 -2.65 2.27 17.06
CA ASP A 80 -2.90 2.80 18.39
C ASP A 80 -4.23 2.31 18.92
N LYS A 81 -4.20 1.82 20.17
CA LYS A 81 -5.43 1.35 20.85
C LYS A 81 -6.40 2.50 21.13
N ILE A 82 -5.87 3.71 21.33
CA ILE A 82 -6.62 4.92 21.64
C ILE A 82 -6.16 6.00 20.66
N GLY A 83 -7.11 6.66 20.00
CA GLY A 83 -6.81 7.71 19.04
C GLY A 83 -6.79 7.24 17.58
N LYS A 84 -6.21 8.07 16.72
CA LYS A 84 -6.09 7.81 15.28
C LYS A 84 -4.81 7.04 15.03
N ASN A 85 -4.87 6.02 14.18
CA ASN A 85 -3.70 5.31 13.70
C ASN A 85 -2.89 6.20 12.74
N ASP A 86 -1.59 6.34 13.00
CA ASP A 86 -0.70 7.17 12.20
C ASP A 86 -0.15 6.42 11.00
N ALA A 87 -0.10 7.08 9.84
CA ALA A 87 0.54 6.52 8.65
C ALA A 87 2.07 6.62 8.81
N ILE A 88 2.75 5.48 8.76
CA ILE A 88 4.22 5.42 8.72
C ILE A 88 4.70 5.83 7.32
N GLY A 89 3.97 5.39 6.29
CA GLY A 89 4.27 5.76 4.92
C GLY A 89 3.37 5.06 3.91
N LYS A 90 3.42 5.54 2.68
CA LYS A 90 2.50 5.17 1.60
C LYS A 90 3.25 4.98 0.28
N ILE A 91 2.69 4.13 -0.57
CA ILE A 91 3.05 4.01 -1.99
C ILE A 91 1.77 3.79 -2.81
N PHE A 92 1.86 3.95 -4.13
CA PHE A 92 0.84 3.46 -5.05
C PHE A 92 1.48 2.78 -6.25
N ILE A 93 0.85 1.70 -6.70
CA ILE A 93 1.29 0.87 -7.82
C ILE A 93 0.14 0.81 -8.83
N GLY A 94 0.43 0.96 -10.12
CA GLY A 94 -0.58 0.95 -11.16
C GLY A 94 -0.04 1.48 -12.48
N SER A 95 -0.87 1.47 -13.52
CA SER A 95 -0.53 1.96 -14.86
C SER A 95 -0.11 3.44 -14.90
N LYS A 96 -0.56 4.24 -13.93
CA LYS A 96 -0.25 5.67 -13.80
C LYS A 96 0.88 5.97 -12.81
N ALA A 97 1.51 4.95 -12.23
CA ALA A 97 2.66 5.13 -11.34
C ALA A 97 3.90 5.54 -12.15
N GLY A 98 4.96 5.97 -11.44
CA GLY A 98 6.27 6.23 -12.02
C GLY A 98 7.32 5.27 -11.48
N GLY A 99 8.51 5.27 -12.10
CA GLY A 99 9.69 4.57 -11.58
C GLY A 99 9.49 3.09 -11.30
N THR A 100 9.94 2.65 -10.12
CA THR A 100 9.93 1.25 -9.69
C THR A 100 8.53 0.67 -9.54
N GLU A 101 7.55 1.49 -9.17
CA GLU A 101 6.16 1.12 -8.99
C GLU A 101 5.50 0.81 -10.33
N LEU A 102 5.78 1.62 -11.37
CA LEU A 102 5.34 1.32 -12.73
C LEU A 102 5.99 0.04 -13.25
N LYS A 103 7.30 -0.11 -13.06
CA LYS A 103 8.02 -1.33 -13.47
C LYS A 103 7.41 -2.58 -12.86
N HIS A 104 7.13 -2.57 -11.55
CA HIS A 104 6.49 -3.69 -10.87
C HIS A 104 5.13 -4.05 -11.48
N TRP A 105 4.31 -3.03 -11.78
CA TRP A 105 3.02 -3.23 -12.42
C TRP A 105 3.14 -3.80 -13.83
N SER A 106 4.05 -3.26 -14.64
CA SER A 106 4.33 -3.74 -15.99
C SER A 106 4.84 -5.18 -16.01
N ASP A 107 5.77 -5.51 -15.11
CA ASP A 107 6.30 -6.88 -14.98
C ASP A 107 5.19 -7.87 -14.60
N MET A 108 4.27 -7.49 -13.71
CA MET A 108 3.11 -8.29 -13.35
C MET A 108 2.18 -8.53 -14.55
N LEU A 109 1.93 -7.52 -15.39
CA LEU A 109 1.09 -7.66 -16.59
C LEU A 109 1.77 -8.51 -17.67
N ALA A 110 3.09 -8.36 -17.83
CA ALA A 110 3.89 -9.09 -18.82
C ALA A 110 4.07 -10.58 -18.46
N ASN A 111 3.86 -10.96 -17.19
CA ASN A 111 4.02 -12.33 -16.70
C ASN A 111 2.72 -12.87 -16.09
N PRO A 112 1.67 -13.15 -16.89
CA PRO A 112 0.40 -13.67 -16.38
C PRO A 112 0.59 -14.93 -15.54
N ARG A 113 -0.14 -15.02 -14.42
CA ARG A 113 -0.12 -16.14 -13.45
C ARG A 113 1.21 -16.33 -12.69
N ARG A 114 2.24 -15.51 -12.95
CA ARG A 114 3.48 -15.51 -12.18
C ARG A 114 3.45 -14.37 -11.16
N PRO A 115 3.56 -14.66 -9.86
CA PRO A 115 3.74 -13.60 -8.86
C PRO A 115 5.05 -12.86 -9.08
N ILE A 116 5.00 -11.53 -9.05
CA ILE A 116 6.18 -10.66 -9.03
C ILE A 116 6.31 -10.12 -7.61
N ALA A 117 7.48 -10.30 -7.00
CA ALA A 117 7.80 -9.75 -5.68
C ALA A 117 8.81 -8.62 -5.84
N GLN A 118 8.53 -7.47 -5.24
CA GLN A 118 9.41 -6.31 -5.34
C GLN A 118 9.30 -5.42 -4.09
N TRP A 119 10.44 -4.97 -3.59
CA TRP A 119 10.53 -3.96 -2.55
C TRP A 119 10.19 -2.57 -3.08
N HIS A 120 9.54 -1.75 -2.26
CA HIS A 120 9.23 -0.36 -2.56
C HIS A 120 9.57 0.51 -1.34
N PRO A 121 10.34 1.60 -1.49
CA PRO A 121 10.58 2.54 -0.40
C PRO A 121 9.27 3.28 -0.07
N LEU A 122 8.94 3.37 1.22
CA LEU A 122 7.79 4.14 1.66
C LEU A 122 8.05 5.64 1.47
N LYS A 123 7.02 6.36 1.03
CA LYS A 123 7.01 7.82 0.88
C LYS A 123 6.08 8.44 1.93
N GLN A 124 6.20 9.75 2.13
CA GLN A 124 5.27 10.47 3.02
C GLN A 124 3.84 10.36 2.48
N GLU A 125 2.87 10.31 3.40
CA GLU A 125 1.47 10.11 3.03
C GLU A 125 0.96 11.25 2.14
N GLU A 126 1.34 12.47 2.47
CA GLU A 126 0.92 13.72 1.84
C GLU A 126 1.45 13.83 0.40
N ASP A 127 2.71 13.46 0.18
CA ASP A 127 3.34 13.48 -1.15
C ASP A 127 2.64 12.50 -2.11
N VAL A 128 2.30 11.32 -1.60
CA VAL A 128 1.60 10.30 -2.38
C VAL A 128 0.16 10.72 -2.66
N ASP A 129 -0.52 11.29 -1.68
CA ASP A 129 -1.90 11.77 -1.86
C ASP A 129 -1.96 12.96 -2.83
N ALA A 130 -1.00 13.89 -2.77
CA ALA A 130 -0.86 14.97 -3.74
C ALA A 130 -0.60 14.43 -5.16
N SER A 131 0.28 13.43 -5.29
CA SER A 131 0.54 12.77 -6.57
C SER A 131 -0.71 12.09 -7.13
N LEU A 132 -1.46 11.36 -6.30
CA LEU A 132 -2.73 10.74 -6.69
C LEU A 132 -3.78 11.78 -7.08
N ALA A 133 -3.91 12.87 -6.32
CA ALA A 133 -4.84 13.95 -6.65
C ALA A 133 -4.51 14.58 -8.02
N ALA A 134 -3.23 14.88 -8.27
CA ALA A 134 -2.77 15.44 -9.54
C ALA A 134 -3.06 14.53 -10.75
N LEU A 135 -2.98 13.20 -10.57
CA LEU A 135 -3.29 12.21 -11.63
C LEU A 135 -4.77 12.20 -12.06
N PHE A 136 -5.67 12.73 -11.23
CA PHE A 136 -7.11 12.73 -11.46
C PHE A 136 -7.74 14.13 -11.54
N ALA A 137 -6.99 15.18 -11.20
CA ALA A 137 -7.42 16.57 -11.32
C ALA A 137 -7.40 17.08 -12.78
N LYS A 138 -6.56 16.49 -13.65
CA LYS A 138 -6.53 16.80 -15.08
C LYS A 138 -7.69 16.10 -15.80
N LYS A 139 -8.82 16.81 -15.91
CA LYS A 139 -9.89 16.55 -16.88
C LYS A 139 -10.00 17.72 -17.82
#